data_AF-A0A519F4W1-F1
#
_entry.id   AF-A0A519F4W1-F1
#
_cell.length_a   1.000
_cell.length_b   1.000
_cell.length_c   1.000
_cell.angle_alpha   90.00
_cell.angle_beta   90.00
_cell.angle_gamma   90.00
#
_symmetry.space_group_name_H-M   'P 1'
#
loop_
_entity.id
_entity.type
_entity.pdbx_description
1 polymer ?
#
loop_
_entity_poly.entity_id
_entity_poly.type
_entity_poly.pdbx_seq_one_letter_code
_entity_poly.pdbx_strand_id
1 'polypeptide(L)'
;MKRTFQIYRYDPDKDAKPYLQTIEIELDGHERMLLDALMKLKAQDPTLSFRRSCREGVCGSDAMNINGKNGLACLTNMNTLKGTVVLKPLPGLPVIRDLIVDMTQFFKQYNS
;
A
#
# COMPACT_ATOMS: atom_id res chain seq x y z
N MET A 1 12.90 -15.83 0.31
CA MET A 1 11.95 -16.14 -0.79
C MET A 1 11.70 -14.89 -1.60
N LYS A 2 11.95 -14.95 -2.91
CA LYS A 2 11.73 -13.84 -3.83
C LYS A 2 10.22 -13.59 -4.02
N ARG A 3 9.81 -12.33 -3.93
CA ARG A 3 8.43 -11.87 -4.16
C ARG A 3 8.45 -10.74 -5.18
N THR A 4 7.40 -10.68 -5.99
CA THR A 4 7.21 -9.61 -6.98
C THR A 4 6.01 -8.78 -6.60
N PHE A 5 6.20 -7.47 -6.54
CA PHE A 5 5.16 -6.48 -6.28
C PHE A 5 4.98 -5.57 -7.49
N GLN A 6 3.75 -5.23 -7.81
CA GLN A 6 3.40 -4.15 -8.72
C GLN A 6 2.71 -3.06 -7.93
N ILE A 7 3.40 -1.95 -7.70
CA ILE A 7 2.96 -0.91 -6.78
C ILE A 7 2.59 0.32 -7.59
N TYR A 8 1.41 0.87 -7.32
CA TYR A 8 1.01 2.17 -7.84
C TYR A 8 1.94 3.26 -7.31
N ARG A 9 2.54 4.02 -8.22
CA ARG A 9 3.42 5.14 -7.93
C ARG A 9 2.86 6.42 -8.52
N TYR A 10 3.00 7.49 -7.75
CA TYR A 10 2.66 8.84 -8.19
C TYR A 10 3.29 9.86 -7.24
N ASP A 11 4.11 10.75 -7.79
CA ASP A 11 4.65 11.93 -7.14
C ASP A 11 4.21 13.17 -7.93
N PRO A 12 3.29 14.02 -7.43
CA PRO A 12 2.73 15.14 -8.19
C PRO A 12 3.78 16.18 -8.61
N ASP A 13 4.94 16.21 -7.95
CA ASP A 13 6.03 17.12 -8.28
C ASP A 13 6.92 16.61 -9.43
N LYS A 14 6.75 15.35 -9.85
CA LYS A 14 7.64 14.67 -10.81
C LYS A 14 6.91 13.96 -11.94
N ASP A 15 5.76 13.36 -11.64
CA ASP A 15 5.07 12.44 -12.53
C ASP A 15 3.90 13.13 -13.23
N ALA A 16 3.89 13.11 -14.56
CA ALA A 16 2.76 13.62 -15.34
C ALA A 16 1.49 12.78 -15.19
N LYS A 17 1.64 11.49 -14.87
CA LYS A 17 0.53 10.57 -14.63
C LYS A 17 1.00 9.40 -13.75
N PRO A 18 0.08 8.74 -13.02
CA PRO A 18 0.41 7.57 -12.25
C PRO A 18 0.88 6.39 -13.10
N TYR A 19 1.69 5.51 -12.50
CA TYR A 19 2.18 4.30 -13.16
C TYR A 19 2.27 3.14 -12.17
N LEU A 20 2.40 1.92 -12.71
CA LEU A 20 2.69 0.73 -11.91
C LEU A 20 4.19 0.41 -12.01
N GLN A 21 4.87 0.38 -10.88
CA GLN A 21 6.26 -0.04 -10.79
C GLN A 21 6.34 -1.49 -10.35
N THR A 22 7.05 -2.32 -11.10
CA THR A 22 7.39 -3.68 -10.68
C THR A 22 8.64 -3.65 -9.80
N ILE A 23 8.57 -4.22 -8.61
CA ILE A 23 9.68 -4.35 -7.67
C ILE A 23 9.78 -5.81 -7.24
N GLU A 24 10.98 -6.36 -7.33
CA GLU A 24 11.28 -7.66 -6.75
C GLU A 24 12.02 -7.47 -5.43
N ILE A 25 11.59 -8.20 -4.41
CA ILE A 25 12.18 -8.14 -3.09
C ILE A 25 12.39 -9.53 -2.53
N GLU A 26 13.50 -9.71 -1.81
CA GLU A 26 13.77 -10.93 -1.08
C GLU A 26 13.25 -10.82 0.36
N LEU A 27 12.26 -11.64 0.68
CA LEU A 27 11.70 -11.78 2.02
C LEU A 27 12.42 -12.90 2.76
N ASP A 28 12.83 -12.68 4.00
CA ASP A 28 13.56 -13.68 4.80
C ASP A 28 12.62 -14.56 5.64
N GLY A 29 11.32 -14.27 5.60
CA GLY A 29 10.29 -15.06 6.27
C GLY A 29 9.82 -14.46 7.59
N HIS A 30 10.43 -13.36 8.03
CA HIS A 30 9.93 -12.58 9.16
C HIS A 30 8.72 -11.70 8.76
N GLU A 31 8.53 -11.42 7.47
CA GLU A 31 7.44 -10.59 6.95
C GLU A 31 6.12 -11.36 6.82
N ARG A 32 5.43 -11.55 7.94
CA ARG A 32 4.17 -12.30 7.97
C ARG A 32 3.00 -11.51 7.40
N MET A 33 2.97 -10.20 7.60
CA MET A 33 1.91 -9.32 7.10
C MET A 33 2.42 -8.46 5.95
N LEU A 34 1.50 -8.03 5.08
CA LEU A 34 1.83 -7.16 3.93
C LEU A 34 2.50 -5.86 4.39
N LEU A 35 2.11 -5.32 5.55
CA LEU A 35 2.77 -4.15 6.12
C LEU A 35 4.26 -4.38 6.39
N ASP A 36 4.67 -5.58 6.83
CA ASP A 36 6.09 -5.89 7.06
C ASP A 36 6.88 -5.86 5.75
N ALA A 37 6.30 -6.44 4.68
CA ALA A 37 6.88 -6.40 3.34
C ALA A 37 6.97 -4.96 2.80
N LEU A 38 5.95 -4.13 3.02
CA LEU A 38 5.95 -2.70 2.65
C LEU A 38 7.03 -1.91 3.40
N MET A 39 7.27 -2.22 4.67
CA MET A 39 8.35 -1.60 5.44
C MET A 39 9.73 -1.96 4.86
N LYS A 40 9.94 -3.21 4.45
CA LYS A 40 11.19 -3.64 3.81
C LYS A 40 11.37 -3.01 2.41
N LEU A 41 10.29 -2.96 1.62
CA LEU A 41 10.27 -2.25 0.34
C LEU A 41 10.64 -0.78 0.51
N LYS A 42 10.11 -0.10 1.53
CA LYS A 42 10.46 1.29 1.82
C LYS A 42 11.91 1.47 2.29
N ALA A 43 12.48 0.50 2.98
CA ALA A 43 13.90 0.55 3.34
C ALA A 43 14.81 0.46 2.09
N GLN A 44 14.39 -0.30 1.07
CA GLN A 44 15.08 -0.40 -0.22
C GLN A 44 14.82 0.81 -1.14
N ASP A 45 13.58 1.31 -1.17
CA ASP A 45 13.17 2.53 -1.88
C ASP A 45 12.52 3.52 -0.90
N PRO A 46 13.31 4.46 -0.34
CA PRO A 46 12.80 5.45 0.61
C PRO A 46 11.70 6.37 0.05
N THR A 47 11.56 6.46 -1.27
CA THR A 47 10.58 7.34 -1.93
C THR A 47 9.15 6.81 -1.87
N LEU A 48 8.98 5.50 -1.63
CA LEU A 48 7.68 4.84 -1.52
C LEU A 48 6.89 5.35 -0.32
N SER A 49 5.67 5.81 -0.56
CA SER A 49 4.82 6.47 0.44
C SER A 49 3.52 5.69 0.68
N PHE A 50 3.21 5.43 1.96
CA PHE A 50 1.97 4.83 2.42
C PHE A 50 1.71 5.23 3.88
N ARG A 51 0.45 5.20 4.32
CA ARG A 51 0.06 5.44 5.71
C ARG A 51 0.10 4.13 6.50
N ARG A 52 0.45 4.25 7.79
CA ARG A 52 0.54 3.16 8.77
C ARG A 52 0.60 3.73 10.18
N SER A 53 0.08 3.00 11.16
CA SER A 53 0.16 3.39 12.57
C SER A 53 0.17 2.16 13.50
N CYS A 54 -0.99 1.67 13.96
CA CYS A 54 -1.11 0.66 15.04
C CYS A 54 -0.56 -0.74 14.71
N ARG A 55 -0.54 -1.13 13.43
CA ARG A 55 -0.15 -2.48 12.95
C ARG A 55 -1.02 -3.66 13.41
N GLU A 56 -2.17 -3.39 14.02
CA GLU A 56 -3.06 -4.41 14.59
C GLU A 56 -4.52 -4.27 14.11
N GLY A 57 -4.74 -3.48 13.05
CA GLY A 57 -6.05 -3.35 12.42
C GLY A 57 -7.04 -2.41 13.13
N VAL A 58 -6.63 -1.72 14.19
CA VAL A 58 -7.51 -0.84 14.97
C VAL A 58 -7.66 0.54 14.33
N CYS A 59 -6.57 1.16 13.89
CA CYS A 59 -6.57 2.55 13.42
C CYS A 59 -7.05 2.77 11.98
N GLY A 60 -7.16 1.71 11.17
CA GLY A 60 -7.52 1.80 9.74
C GLY A 60 -6.56 2.58 8.82
N SER A 61 -5.39 3.00 9.30
CA SER A 61 -4.50 3.93 8.57
C SER A 61 -3.90 3.37 7.29
N ASP A 62 -3.66 2.07 7.22
CA ASP A 62 -2.98 1.36 6.13
C ASP A 62 -3.95 0.62 5.20
N ALA A 63 -5.16 1.17 5.06
CA ALA A 63 -6.15 0.71 4.10
C ALA A 63 -5.69 1.00 2.66
N MET A 64 -5.74 -0.01 1.80
CA MET A 64 -5.38 0.08 0.39
C MET A 64 -6.08 -1.02 -0.42
N ASN A 65 -5.95 -0.98 -1.74
CA ASN A 65 -6.42 -2.05 -2.62
C ASN A 65 -5.29 -3.06 -2.86
N ILE A 66 -5.55 -4.32 -2.50
CA ILE A 66 -4.60 -5.42 -2.52
C ILE A 66 -5.15 -6.50 -3.45
N ASN A 67 -4.50 -6.72 -4.59
CA ASN A 67 -4.94 -7.65 -5.64
C ASN A 67 -6.41 -7.43 -6.07
N GLY A 68 -6.85 -6.17 -6.16
CA GLY A 68 -8.21 -5.82 -6.55
C GLY A 68 -9.22 -5.75 -5.40
N LYS A 69 -8.87 -6.22 -4.19
CA LYS A 69 -9.74 -6.18 -3.01
C LYS A 69 -9.23 -5.19 -1.97
N ASN A 70 -10.11 -4.36 -1.42
CA ASN A 70 -9.73 -3.45 -0.34
C ASN A 70 -9.45 -4.22 0.96
N GLY A 71 -8.41 -3.82 1.68
CA GLY A 71 -8.02 -4.42 2.94
C GLY A 71 -6.99 -3.57 3.70
N LEU A 72 -6.67 -4.00 4.93
CA LEU A 72 -5.63 -3.41 5.75
C LEU A 72 -4.32 -4.16 5.55
N ALA A 73 -3.24 -3.46 5.21
CA ALA A 73 -1.94 -4.11 4.99
C ALA A 73 -1.44 -4.85 6.23
N CYS A 74 -1.69 -4.33 7.44
CA CYS A 74 -1.29 -4.93 8.70
C CYS A 74 -2.03 -6.23 9.06
N LEU A 75 -3.20 -6.46 8.48
CA LEU A 75 -3.96 -7.70 8.69
C LEU A 75 -3.88 -8.67 7.50
N THR A 76 -3.24 -8.26 6.42
CA THR A 76 -3.16 -9.08 5.22
C THR A 76 -1.96 -10.01 5.29
N ASN A 77 -2.22 -11.28 5.56
CA ASN A 77 -1.19 -12.31 5.66
C ASN A 77 -0.51 -12.56 4.29
N MET A 78 0.82 -12.46 4.24
CA MET A 78 1.60 -12.66 3.02
C MET A 78 1.43 -14.05 2.39
N ASN A 79 1.12 -15.09 3.18
CA ASN A 79 0.92 -16.45 2.67
C ASN A 79 -0.37 -16.60 1.86
N THR A 80 -1.34 -15.70 2.03
CA THR A 80 -2.58 -15.70 1.21
C THR A 80 -2.38 -14.99 -0.12
N LEU A 81 -1.36 -14.14 -0.23
CA LEU A 81 -1.00 -13.42 -1.45
C LEU A 81 -0.08 -14.28 -2.32
N LYS A 82 -0.66 -14.96 -3.31
CA LYS A 82 0.08 -15.81 -4.26
C LYS A 82 0.49 -15.02 -5.52
N GLY A 83 1.62 -15.40 -6.12
CA GLY A 83 2.12 -14.77 -7.35
C GLY A 83 2.52 -13.31 -7.14
N THR A 84 2.33 -12.50 -8.18
CA THR A 84 2.59 -11.06 -8.18
C THR A 84 1.55 -10.33 -7.34
N VAL A 85 2.01 -9.54 -6.36
CA VAL A 85 1.13 -8.75 -5.50
C VAL A 85 0.96 -7.36 -6.09
N VAL A 86 -0.27 -7.01 -6.47
CA VAL A 86 -0.62 -5.70 -7.02
C VAL A 86 -1.20 -4.82 -5.92
N LEU A 87 -0.56 -3.67 -5.68
CA LEU A 87 -0.95 -2.71 -4.64
C LEU A 87 -1.37 -1.40 -5.30
N LYS A 88 -2.58 -0.95 -4.99
CA LYS A 88 -3.15 0.31 -5.48
C LYS A 88 -3.74 1.12 -4.33
N PRO A 89 -3.92 2.44 -4.49
CA PRO A 89 -4.62 3.26 -3.52
C PRO A 89 -6.08 2.82 -3.39
N LEU A 90 -6.77 3.29 -2.34
CA LEU A 90 -8.22 3.05 -2.22
C LEU A 90 -8.96 3.65 -3.43
N PRO A 91 -9.88 2.90 -4.05
CA PRO A 91 -10.61 3.36 -5.23
C PRO A 91 -11.59 4.49 -4.88
N GLY A 92 -11.82 5.40 -5.82
CA GLY A 92 -12.81 6.47 -5.70
C GLY A 92 -12.36 7.69 -4.89
N LEU A 93 -11.12 7.68 -4.36
CA LEU A 93 -10.55 8.80 -3.63
C LEU A 93 -9.38 9.43 -4.42
N PRO A 94 -9.22 10.78 -4.38
CA PRO A 94 -8.08 11.43 -5.00
C PRO A 94 -6.76 10.92 -4.41
N VAL A 95 -5.78 10.63 -5.27
CA VAL A 95 -4.45 10.18 -4.82
C VAL A 95 -3.58 11.40 -4.56
N ILE A 96 -3.00 11.47 -3.37
CA ILE A 96 -2.05 12.53 -2.98
C ILE A 96 -0.65 12.14 -3.44
N ARG A 97 -0.19 10.94 -3.07
CA ARG A 97 1.15 10.42 -3.37
C ARG A 97 1.19 8.91 -3.18
N ASP A 98 1.69 8.17 -4.16
CA ASP A 98 1.77 6.71 -4.15
C ASP A 98 0.45 6.05 -3.65
N LEU A 99 0.48 5.36 -2.52
CA LEU A 99 -0.67 4.66 -1.92
C LEU A 99 -1.49 5.53 -0.96
N ILE A 100 -1.18 6.83 -0.86
CA ILE A 100 -1.85 7.77 0.03
C ILE A 100 -2.96 8.49 -0.73
N VAL A 101 -4.19 8.36 -0.22
CA VAL A 101 -5.38 9.05 -0.73
C VAL A 101 -5.82 10.20 0.18
N ASP A 102 -6.54 11.14 -0.41
CA ASP A 102 -7.26 12.17 0.31
C ASP A 102 -8.55 11.61 0.92
N MET A 103 -8.65 11.67 2.24
CA MET A 103 -9.80 11.18 3.02
C MET A 103 -10.79 12.30 3.36
N THR A 104 -10.57 13.54 2.90
CA THR A 104 -11.37 14.71 3.25
C THR A 104 -12.85 14.49 2.94
N GLN A 105 -13.18 13.98 1.75
CA GLN A 105 -14.56 13.72 1.37
C GLN A 105 -15.21 12.63 2.24
N PHE A 106 -14.48 11.58 2.59
CA PHE A 106 -14.97 10.52 3.48
C PHE A 106 -15.36 11.08 4.85
N PHE A 107 -14.47 11.86 5.48
CA PHE A 107 -14.75 12.46 6.79
C PHE A 107 -15.84 13.53 6.73
N LYS A 108 -15.94 14.28 5.63
CA LYS A 108 -17.04 15.21 5.42
C LYS A 108 -18.39 14.50 5.51
N GLN A 109 -18.54 13.35 4.87
CA GLN A 109 -19.78 12.57 4.94
C GLN A 109 -20.03 11.99 6.33
N TYR A 110 -18.97 11.53 7.02
CA TYR A 110 -19.10 11.01 8.39
C TYR A 110 -19.56 12.07 9.40
N ASN A 111 -19.10 13.32 9.24
CA ASN A 111 -19.43 14.44 10.13
C ASN A 111 -20.72 15.19 9.74
N SER A 112 -21.44 14.72 8.71
CA SER A 112 -22.67 15.35 8.21
C SER A 112 -23.91 14.99 9.03
#